data_AF-A0A5C9CV50-F1
#
_entry.id   AF-A0A5C9CV50-F1
#
_cell.length_a   1.000
_cell.length_b   1.000
_cell.length_c   1.000
_cell.angle_alpha   90.00
_cell.angle_beta   90.00
_cell.angle_gamma   90.00
#
_symmetry.space_group_name_H-M   'P 1'
#
loop_
_entity.id
_entity.type
_entity.pdbx_description
1 polymer ?
#
loop_
_entity_poly.entity_id
_entity_poly.type
_entity_poly.pdbx_seq_one_letter_code
_entity_poly.pdbx_strand_id
1 'polypeptide(L)'
;MTVLTSETARAEVLNRLRRAEGQIRGVQRMIEEGESCLKISQQFSAVRKALDSTYLRMTMCFMEQELAACMQPDAQQKGDMDAMLKEMENLLSRLG
;
A
#
# COMPACT_ATOMS: atom_id res chain seq x y z
N MET A 1 -1.31 -12.11 -17.01
CA MET A 1 -1.46 -10.72 -16.54
C MET A 1 -2.71 -10.64 -15.70
N THR A 2 -2.58 -10.68 -14.38
CA THR A 2 -3.67 -10.45 -13.45
C THR A 2 -3.97 -8.96 -13.35
N VAL A 3 -5.25 -8.64 -13.25
CA VAL A 3 -5.75 -7.27 -13.09
C VAL A 3 -6.37 -7.13 -11.70
N LEU A 4 -6.34 -5.92 -11.13
CA LEU A 4 -6.97 -5.68 -9.83
C LEU A 4 -8.51 -5.80 -9.94
N THR A 5 -9.02 -7.01 -9.73
CA THR A 5 -10.44 -7.37 -9.84
C THR A 5 -11.29 -6.94 -8.64
N SER A 6 -10.70 -6.83 -7.44
CA SER A 6 -11.43 -6.42 -6.24
C SER A 6 -11.72 -4.91 -6.25
N GLU A 7 -13.00 -4.54 -6.29
CA GLU A 7 -13.44 -3.14 -6.22
C GLU A 7 -13.05 -2.47 -4.91
N THR A 8 -13.17 -3.19 -3.79
CA THR A 8 -12.77 -2.71 -2.46
C THR A 8 -11.27 -2.41 -2.41
N ALA A 9 -10.43 -3.35 -2.87
CA ALA A 9 -8.98 -3.15 -2.91
C ALA A 9 -8.60 -1.99 -3.84
N ARG A 10 -9.26 -1.86 -4.99
CA ARG A 10 -9.08 -0.74 -5.92
C ARG A 10 -9.39 0.59 -5.25
N ALA A 11 -10.55 0.70 -4.58
CA ALA A 11 -10.92 1.92 -3.88
C ALA A 11 -9.92 2.27 -2.76
N GLU A 12 -9.47 1.27 -2.01
CA GLU A 12 -8.49 1.45 -0.94
C GLU A 12 -7.16 2.02 -1.46
N VAL A 13 -6.61 1.42 -2.51
CA VAL A 13 -5.35 1.83 -3.13
C VAL A 13 -5.46 3.24 -3.70
N LEU A 14 -6.53 3.53 -4.43
CA LEU A 14 -6.77 4.88 -4.96
C LEU A 14 -6.87 5.92 -3.83
N ASN A 15 -7.53 5.60 -2.73
CA ASN A 15 -7.64 6.50 -1.57
C ASN A 15 -6.28 6.73 -0.88
N ARG A 16 -5.42 5.72 -0.82
CA ARG A 16 -4.04 5.88 -0.32
C ARG A 16 -3.21 6.76 -1.26
N LEU A 17 -3.30 6.55 -2.57
CA LEU A 17 -2.60 7.37 -3.56
C LEU A 17 -3.04 8.84 -3.52
N ARG A 18 -4.35 9.13 -3.40
CA ARG A 18 -4.87 10.50 -3.23
C ARG A 18 -4.30 11.20 -2.00
N ARG A 19 -4.10 10.47 -0.90
CA ARG A 19 -3.45 11.03 0.30
C ARG A 19 -1.98 11.34 0.04
N ALA A 20 -1.23 10.43 -0.56
CA ALA A 20 0.17 10.65 -0.92
C ALA A 20 0.34 11.84 -1.88
N GLU A 21 -0.57 11.98 -2.85
CA GLU A 21 -0.62 13.13 -3.76
C GLU A 21 -0.83 14.46 -3.00
N GLY A 22 -1.72 14.47 -1.99
CA GLY A 22 -1.89 15.61 -1.09
C GLY A 22 -0.62 15.96 -0.32
N GLN A 23 0.13 14.96 0.15
CA GLN A 23 1.41 15.17 0.83
C GLN A 23 2.46 15.74 -0.12
N ILE A 24 2.54 15.24 -1.37
CA ILE A 24 3.45 15.76 -2.40
C ILE A 24 3.15 17.23 -2.71
N ARG A 25 1.87 17.59 -2.86
CA ARG A 25 1.45 19.01 -3.00
C ARG A 25 1.88 19.86 -1.80
N GLY A 26 1.82 19.29 -0.59
CA GLY A 26 2.33 19.94 0.62
C GLY A 26 3.83 20.21 0.54
N VAL A 27 4.62 19.24 0.11
CA VAL A 27 6.08 19.38 -0.09
C VAL A 27 6.41 20.46 -1.11
N GLN A 28 5.67 20.53 -2.23
CA GLN A 28 5.84 21.58 -3.23
C GLN A 28 5.67 22.98 -2.64
N ARG A 29 4.57 23.20 -1.89
CA ARG A 29 4.34 24.50 -1.20
C ARG A 29 5.43 24.84 -0.21
N MET A 30 5.91 23.87 0.57
CA MET A 30 7.02 24.10 1.51
C MET A 30 8.29 24.57 0.79
N ILE A 31 8.57 24.04 -0.40
CA ILE A 31 9.70 24.49 -1.21
C ILE A 31 9.49 25.92 -1.71
N GLU A 32 8.29 26.23 -2.23
CA GLU A 32 7.92 27.56 -2.72
C GLU A 32 7.96 28.63 -1.61
N GLU A 33 7.56 28.26 -0.38
CA GLU A 33 7.55 29.12 0.81
C GLU A 33 8.93 29.22 1.48
N GLY A 34 9.93 28.48 1.01
CA GLY A 34 11.30 28.53 1.55
C GLY A 34 11.47 27.87 2.92
N GLU A 35 10.69 26.84 3.23
CA GLU A 35 10.83 26.06 4.47
C GLU A 35 12.18 25.34 4.56
N SER A 36 12.57 24.97 5.79
CA SER A 36 13.89 24.37 6.01
C SER A 36 14.05 23.00 5.35
N CYS A 37 15.24 22.73 4.80
CA CYS A 37 15.57 21.44 4.19
C CYS A 37 15.31 20.25 5.11
N LEU A 38 15.49 20.41 6.43
CA LEU A 38 15.21 19.37 7.42
C LEU A 38 13.71 19.07 7.53
N LYS A 39 12.85 20.10 7.54
CA LYS A 39 11.40 19.87 7.55
C LYS A 39 10.92 19.23 6.24
N ILE A 40 11.46 19.69 5.11
CA ILE A 40 11.14 19.14 3.79
C ILE A 40 11.54 17.65 3.71
N SER A 41 12.74 17.29 4.18
CA SER A 41 13.21 15.90 4.17
C SER A 41 12.38 14.98 5.08
N GLN A 42 11.89 15.50 6.21
CA GLN A 42 10.93 14.78 7.05
C GLN A 42 9.60 14.52 6.32
N GLN A 43 9.07 15.49 5.57
CA GLN A 43 7.86 15.29 4.78
C GLN A 43 8.07 14.30 3.64
N PHE A 44 9.22 14.33 2.95
CA PHE A 44 9.56 13.29 1.97
C PHE A 44 9.59 11.89 2.58
N SER A 45 10.08 11.76 3.81
CA SER A 45 10.10 10.48 4.52
C SER A 45 8.67 9.99 4.82
N ALA A 46 7.75 10.90 5.17
CA ALA A 46 6.33 10.57 5.35
C ALA A 46 5.66 10.14 4.03
N VAL A 47 5.94 10.83 2.92
CA VAL A 47 5.46 10.45 1.58
C VAL A 47 5.96 9.06 1.21
N ARG A 48 7.25 8.78 1.41
CA ARG A 48 7.84 7.47 1.13
C ARG A 48 7.12 6.35 1.88
N LYS A 49 6.94 6.51 3.19
CA LYS A 49 6.20 5.53 4.01
C LYS A 49 4.76 5.30 3.53
N ALA A 50 4.07 6.36 3.11
CA ALA A 50 2.72 6.24 2.57
C ALA A 50 2.70 5.43 1.25
N LEU A 51 3.68 5.66 0.38
CA LEU A 51 3.84 4.93 -0.87
C LEU A 51 4.24 3.47 -0.63
N ASP A 52 5.19 3.21 0.26
CA ASP A 52 5.63 1.86 0.61
C ASP A 52 4.48 1.03 1.18
N SER A 53 3.69 1.60 2.10
CA SER A 53 2.48 0.94 2.61
C SER A 53 1.46 0.63 1.51
N THR A 54 1.33 1.51 0.51
CA THR A 54 0.42 1.31 -0.62
C THR A 54 0.93 0.23 -1.58
N TYR A 55 2.24 0.20 -1.82
CA TYR A 55 2.90 -0.83 -2.60
C TYR A 55 2.76 -2.21 -1.96
N LEU A 56 2.95 -2.31 -0.64
CA LEU A 56 2.73 -3.54 0.10
C LEU A 56 1.29 -4.03 -0.06
N ARG A 57 0.30 -3.14 0.11
CA ARG A 57 -1.11 -3.52 -0.07
C ARG A 57 -1.40 -4.06 -1.47
N MET A 58 -0.85 -3.41 -2.51
CA MET A 58 -0.99 -3.89 -3.89
C MET A 58 -0.33 -5.26 -4.10
N THR A 59 0.83 -5.48 -3.51
CA THR A 59 1.55 -6.77 -3.56
C THR A 59 0.72 -7.86 -2.90
N MET A 60 0.11 -7.59 -1.75
CA MET A 60 -0.79 -8.54 -1.08
C MET A 60 -2.00 -8.89 -1.96
N CYS A 61 -2.66 -7.89 -2.55
CA CYS A 61 -3.79 -8.14 -3.46
C CYS A 61 -3.41 -8.98 -4.67
N PHE A 62 -2.20 -8.78 -5.22
CA PHE A 62 -1.68 -9.61 -6.30
C PHE A 62 -1.50 -11.07 -5.83
N MET A 63 -0.88 -11.28 -4.67
CA MET A 63 -0.68 -12.63 -4.12
C MET A 63 -2.01 -13.35 -3.85
N GLU A 64 -2.99 -12.67 -3.26
CA GLU A 64 -4.35 -13.19 -3.03
C GLU A 64 -4.99 -13.69 -4.34
N GLN A 65 -4.88 -12.91 -5.42
CA GLN A 65 -5.45 -13.24 -6.72
C GLN A 65 -4.74 -14.41 -7.40
N GLU A 66 -3.41 -14.45 -7.37
CA GLU A 66 -2.62 -15.53 -7.95
C GLU A 66 -2.84 -16.85 -7.20
N LEU A 67 -2.88 -16.81 -5.87
CA LEU A 67 -3.15 -17.98 -5.03
C LEU A 67 -4.55 -18.55 -5.31
N ALA A 68 -5.57 -17.68 -5.35
CA ALA A 68 -6.94 -18.10 -5.67
C ALA A 68 -7.12 -18.59 -7.11
N ALA A 69 -6.30 -18.12 -8.05
CA ALA A 69 -6.31 -18.58 -9.44
C ALA A 69 -5.61 -19.94 -9.60
N CYS A 70 -4.53 -20.19 -8.85
CA CYS A 70 -3.75 -21.43 -8.92
C CYS A 70 -4.36 -22.56 -8.10
N MET A 71 -4.92 -22.25 -6.94
CA MET A 71 -5.50 -23.20 -6.00
C MET A 71 -6.98 -22.85 -5.91
N GLN A 72 -7.90 -23.74 -6.32
CA GLN A 72 -9.33 -23.58 -6.05
C GLN A 72 -9.57 -24.05 -4.60
N PRO A 73 -9.41 -23.20 -3.58
CA PRO A 73 -9.32 -23.66 -2.21
C PRO A 73 -10.74 -23.90 -1.70
N ASP A 74 -10.90 -24.88 -0.81
CA ASP A 74 -12.14 -24.97 -0.04
C ASP A 74 -12.25 -23.80 0.96
N ALA A 75 -13.41 -23.65 1.60
CA ALA A 75 -13.68 -22.53 2.50
C ALA A 75 -12.70 -22.46 3.69
N GLN A 76 -12.19 -23.62 4.14
CA GLN A 76 -11.26 -23.71 5.25
C GLN A 76 -9.87 -23.23 4.83
N GLN A 77 -9.35 -23.72 3.71
CA GLN A 77 -8.05 -23.34 3.14
C GLN A 77 -8.01 -21.85 2.78
N LYS A 78 -9.13 -21.29 2.33
CA LYS A 78 -9.24 -19.86 2.06
C LYS A 78 -9.08 -19.02 3.33
N GLY A 79 -9.70 -19.44 4.44
CA GLY A 79 -9.55 -18.77 5.73
C GLY A 79 -8.11 -18.81 6.27
N ASP A 80 -7.45 -19.96 6.14
CA ASP A 80 -6.04 -20.11 6.54
C ASP A 80 -5.10 -19.25 5.68
N MET A 81 -5.36 -19.17 4.37
CA MET A 81 -4.59 -18.31 3.46
C MET A 81 -4.74 -16.83 3.78
N ASP A 82 -5.97 -16.36 4.03
CA ASP A 82 -6.24 -14.97 4.39
C ASP A 82 -5.53 -14.61 5.72
N ALA A 83 -5.48 -15.54 6.68
CA ALA A 83 -4.76 -15.34 7.93
C ALA A 83 -3.24 -15.23 7.73
N MET A 84 -2.66 -16.14 6.93
CA MET A 84 -1.22 -16.13 6.61
C MET A 84 -0.81 -14.86 5.87
N LEU A 85 -1.62 -14.42 4.90
CA LEU A 85 -1.37 -13.18 4.16
C LEU A 85 -1.43 -11.97 5.09
N LYS A 86 -2.38 -11.93 6.02
CA LYS A 86 -2.48 -10.86 7.01
C LYS A 86 -1.27 -10.80 7.96
N GLU A 87 -0.73 -11.95 8.36
CA GLU A 87 0.53 -11.99 9.12
C GLU A 87 1.71 -11.48 8.30
N MET A 88 1.79 -11.86 7.02
CA MET A 88 2.83 -11.38 6.11
C MET A 88 2.75 -9.85 5.90
N GLU A 89 1.55 -9.28 5.75
CA GLU A 89 1.33 -7.83 5.68
C GLU A 89 1.83 -7.13 6.96
N ASN A 90 1.55 -7.71 8.13
CA ASN A 90 2.02 -7.20 9.41
C ASN A 90 3.55 -7.27 9.56
N LEU A 91 4.20 -8.32 9.05
CA LEU A 91 5.67 -8.42 9.08
C LEU A 91 6.32 -7.42 8.13
N LEU A 92 5.80 -7.30 6.91
CA LEU A 92 6.33 -6.38 5.90
C LEU A 92 6.15 -4.92 6.29
N SER A 93 5.04 -4.57 6.93
CA SER A 93 4.81 -3.21 7.45
C SER A 93 5.75 -2.79 8.58
N ARG A 94 6.41 -3.74 9.26
CA ARG A 94 7.42 -3.46 10.31
C ARG A 94 8.83 -3.25 9.75
N LEU A 95 9.07 -3.63 8.49
CA LEU A 95 10.36 -3.50 7.82
C LEU A 95 10.51 -2.16 7.06
N GLY A 96 9.42 -1.39 6.90
CA GLY A 96 9.38 -0.08 6.22
C GLY A 96 9.21 1.12 7.15
#